data_AF-A0A4U1YMK8-F1
#
_entry.id   AF-A0A4U1YMK8-F1
#
_cell.length_a   1.000
_cell.length_b   1.000
_cell.length_c   1.000
_cell.angle_alpha   90.00
_cell.angle_beta   90.00
_cell.angle_gamma   90.00
#
_symmetry.space_group_name_H-M   'P 1'
#
loop_
_entity.id
_entity.type
_entity.pdbx_description
1 polymer ?
#
loop_
_entity_poly.entity_id
_entity_poly.type
_entity_poly.pdbx_seq_one_letter_code
_entity_poly.pdbx_strand_id
1 'polypeptide(L)'
;MKTIIFLVSAVMSTLLLSGCATDTYVSQENRDKFAGIDVSKFLISECLAPEREVHIAIAEHFAFDKYQLRDLDKINLDTFVKEIRGLKGRITIVGHTDFKGSLEYNERLSQRRAKSVADYLKGQLDPTQYDWEVKHLGETQPLLLGKTDKDRAENRRAFIVFEEAQKYEEMPFCEPPKPERKVYMAMTPHFDFDKSVLKQEVLTQLDDFTTKLSGLQGSIMVAGHTDQSGSLSYNEKLAECRAETVVEYLKTKLDPEQFIWEVKSFGKLQPAINERSEKADALNRRAFIVFKESDIAAEQQALAGSEQEAVSSESE
;
A
#
# COMPACT_ATOMS: atom_id res chain seq x y z
N MET A 1 -53.28 -25.55 -50.28
CA MET A 1 -51.86 -25.66 -49.86
C MET A 1 -51.05 -24.60 -50.58
N LYS A 2 -50.55 -23.59 -49.85
CA LYS A 2 -49.24 -22.94 -50.01
C LYS A 2 -49.24 -21.64 -49.20
N THR A 3 -48.65 -21.74 -48.01
CA THR A 3 -48.30 -20.66 -47.10
C THR A 3 -47.26 -19.76 -47.77
N ILE A 4 -47.53 -18.45 -47.84
CA ILE A 4 -46.55 -17.45 -48.31
C ILE A 4 -45.81 -16.95 -47.07
N ILE A 5 -44.53 -17.31 -46.98
CA ILE A 5 -43.59 -16.83 -45.96
C ILE A 5 -42.95 -15.54 -46.50
N PHE A 6 -43.18 -14.41 -45.84
CA PHE A 6 -42.42 -13.19 -46.06
C PHE A 6 -41.10 -13.28 -45.28
N LEU A 7 -39.98 -13.34 -46.00
CA LEU A 7 -38.63 -13.22 -45.45
C LEU A 7 -38.34 -11.74 -45.17
N VAL A 8 -38.25 -11.35 -43.90
CA VAL A 8 -37.70 -10.04 -43.51
C VAL A 8 -36.21 -10.20 -43.30
N SER A 9 -35.42 -9.72 -44.25
CA SER A 9 -33.95 -9.63 -44.15
C SER A 9 -33.59 -8.42 -43.30
N ALA A 10 -33.31 -8.63 -42.01
CA ALA A 10 -32.72 -7.62 -41.14
C ALA A 10 -31.21 -7.54 -41.41
N VAL A 11 -30.76 -6.46 -42.06
CA VAL A 11 -29.35 -6.11 -42.18
C VAL A 11 -28.89 -5.57 -40.82
N MET A 12 -28.26 -6.43 -40.03
CA MET A 12 -27.63 -6.05 -38.75
C MET A 12 -26.34 -5.28 -39.08
N SER A 13 -26.43 -3.96 -39.07
CA SER A 13 -25.27 -3.06 -39.21
C SER A 13 -24.44 -3.13 -37.93
N THR A 14 -23.35 -3.88 -37.94
CA THR A 14 -22.38 -3.94 -36.85
C THR A 14 -21.54 -2.66 -36.84
N LEU A 15 -21.96 -1.67 -36.06
CA LEU A 15 -21.05 -0.60 -35.60
C LEU A 15 -20.00 -1.24 -34.68
N LEU A 16 -18.80 -1.43 -35.20
CA LEU A 16 -17.61 -1.64 -34.38
C LEU A 16 -17.26 -0.29 -33.72
N LEU A 17 -17.83 -0.04 -32.54
CA LEU A 17 -17.27 0.94 -31.63
C LEU A 17 -15.98 0.36 -31.06
N SER A 18 -14.86 0.71 -31.69
CA SER A 18 -13.55 0.63 -31.06
C SER A 18 -13.52 1.60 -29.89
N GLY A 19 -14.02 1.15 -28.73
CA GLY A 19 -13.77 1.83 -27.47
C GLY A 19 -12.32 1.63 -27.09
N CYS A 20 -11.49 2.65 -27.30
CA CYS A 20 -10.18 2.71 -26.67
C CYS A 20 -10.38 2.61 -25.15
N ALA A 21 -9.66 1.68 -24.53
CA ALA A 21 -9.56 1.54 -23.10
C ALA A 21 -9.21 2.90 -22.48
N THR A 22 -10.10 3.43 -21.65
CA THR A 22 -9.80 4.61 -20.85
C THR A 22 -9.06 4.16 -19.62
N ASP A 23 -7.78 4.51 -19.60
CA ASP A 23 -6.85 4.31 -18.50
C ASP A 23 -7.44 4.73 -17.15
N THR A 24 -7.17 3.90 -16.14
CA THR A 24 -7.29 4.18 -14.70
C THR A 24 -7.01 5.66 -14.40
N TYR A 25 -7.90 6.33 -13.66
CA TYR A 25 -7.83 7.77 -13.37
C TYR A 25 -6.60 8.11 -12.51
N VAL A 26 -5.49 8.32 -13.20
CA VAL A 26 -4.27 8.98 -12.77
C VAL A 26 -4.00 9.94 -13.92
N SER A 27 -3.89 11.24 -13.67
CA SER A 27 -3.60 12.16 -14.78
C SER A 27 -2.36 11.68 -15.52
N GLN A 28 -2.37 11.75 -16.85
CA GLN A 28 -1.21 11.36 -17.67
C GLN A 28 0.05 12.10 -17.18
N GLU A 29 -0.11 13.36 -16.77
CA GLU A 29 0.91 14.16 -16.11
C GLU A 29 1.52 13.49 -14.86
N ASN A 30 0.72 12.87 -13.98
CA ASN A 30 1.21 12.18 -12.80
C ASN A 30 1.89 10.84 -13.13
N ARG A 31 1.39 10.12 -14.15
CA ARG A 31 2.07 8.92 -14.67
C ARG A 31 3.45 9.29 -15.22
N ASP A 32 3.50 10.33 -16.05
CA ASP A 32 4.73 10.76 -16.73
C ASP A 32 5.74 11.37 -15.73
N LYS A 33 5.27 12.14 -14.74
CA LYS A 33 6.11 12.82 -13.76
C LYS A 33 6.73 11.88 -12.72
N PHE A 34 6.06 10.77 -12.39
CA PHE A 34 6.48 9.87 -11.32
C PHE A 34 6.77 8.44 -11.80
N ALA A 35 6.86 8.18 -13.12
CA ALA A 35 7.12 6.86 -13.70
C ALA A 35 8.32 6.07 -13.13
N GLY A 36 9.27 6.74 -12.47
CA GLY A 36 10.44 6.11 -11.82
C GLY A 36 10.27 5.77 -10.33
N ILE A 37 9.15 6.16 -9.71
CA ILE A 37 8.72 5.79 -8.36
C ILE A 37 7.48 4.93 -8.55
N ASP A 38 7.31 3.84 -7.80
CA ASP A 38 6.14 2.96 -7.92
C ASP A 38 4.87 3.69 -7.41
N VAL A 39 4.37 4.66 -8.19
CA VAL A 39 3.17 5.46 -7.92
C VAL A 39 1.95 4.55 -7.87
N SER A 40 2.00 3.43 -8.59
CA SER A 40 1.02 2.35 -8.58
C SER A 40 0.78 1.76 -7.19
N LYS A 41 1.73 1.84 -6.25
CA LYS A 41 1.50 1.42 -4.86
C LYS A 41 0.68 2.42 -4.03
N PHE A 42 0.65 3.70 -4.41
CA PHE A 42 -0.06 4.75 -3.67
C PHE A 42 -1.44 5.07 -4.24
N LEU A 43 -1.71 4.63 -5.47
CA LEU A 43 -2.95 4.87 -6.16
C LEU A 43 -3.93 3.72 -5.88
N ILE A 44 -4.91 4.03 -5.03
CA ILE A 44 -6.11 3.22 -4.74
C ILE A 44 -5.83 2.05 -3.78
N SER A 45 -5.62 2.38 -2.50
CA SER A 45 -6.01 1.51 -1.38
C SER A 45 -7.49 1.66 -1.01
N GLU A 46 -8.28 2.40 -1.80
CA GLU A 46 -9.61 2.87 -1.41
C GLU A 46 -10.64 2.81 -2.55
N CYS A 47 -10.50 1.84 -3.45
CA CYS A 47 -11.67 1.02 -3.74
C CYS A 47 -11.72 0.08 -2.54
N LEU A 48 -12.82 0.06 -1.78
CA LEU A 48 -13.12 -1.00 -0.81
C LEU A 48 -12.54 -2.29 -1.36
N ALA A 49 -11.44 -2.77 -0.78
CA ALA A 49 -10.79 -3.96 -1.31
C ALA A 49 -11.89 -5.02 -1.34
N PRO A 50 -12.25 -5.59 -2.51
CA PRO A 50 -13.20 -6.68 -2.51
C PRO A 50 -12.70 -7.68 -1.47
N GLU A 51 -13.58 -8.25 -0.65
CA GLU A 51 -13.18 -9.28 0.31
C GLU A 51 -12.25 -10.26 -0.42
N ARG A 52 -10.96 -10.18 -0.09
CA ARG A 52 -9.96 -11.03 -0.72
C ARG A 52 -10.02 -12.33 0.03
N GLU A 53 -10.09 -13.45 -0.68
CA GLU A 53 -9.84 -14.71 -0.01
C GLU A 53 -8.36 -14.71 0.40
N VAL A 54 -8.13 -14.70 1.71
CA VAL A 54 -6.79 -14.65 2.30
C VAL A 54 -6.46 -16.04 2.80
N HIS A 55 -5.46 -16.64 2.17
CA HIS A 55 -4.88 -17.90 2.63
C HIS A 55 -3.60 -17.58 3.39
N ILE A 56 -3.48 -18.11 4.61
CA ILE A 56 -2.29 -17.88 5.44
C ILE A 56 -1.64 -19.22 5.72
N ALA A 57 -0.33 -19.27 5.50
CA ALA A 57 0.52 -20.36 5.97
C ALA A 57 1.69 -19.82 6.79
N ILE A 58 2.23 -20.65 7.66
CA ILE A 58 3.34 -20.27 8.52
C ILE A 58 4.43 -21.33 8.45
N ALA A 59 5.67 -20.89 8.18
CA ALA A 59 6.88 -21.69 8.33
C ALA A 59 7.56 -21.32 9.65
N GLU A 60 7.16 -21.97 10.73
CA GLU A 60 7.40 -21.49 12.10
C GLU A 60 8.74 -21.87 12.73
N HIS A 61 9.50 -22.77 12.13
CA HIS A 61 10.44 -23.55 12.93
C HIS A 61 11.85 -23.62 12.35
N PHE A 62 12.36 -22.47 11.93
CA PHE A 62 13.78 -22.38 11.66
C PHE A 62 14.56 -22.70 12.95
N ALA A 63 15.50 -23.64 12.86
CA ALA A 63 16.43 -23.89 13.95
C ALA A 63 17.23 -22.61 14.26
N PHE A 64 17.77 -22.52 15.49
CA PHE A 64 18.60 -21.38 15.86
C PHE A 64 19.70 -21.18 14.82
N ASP A 65 19.81 -19.95 14.34
CA ASP A 65 20.76 -19.54 13.31
C ASP A 65 20.67 -20.27 11.95
N LYS A 66 19.53 -20.88 11.66
CA LYS A 66 19.26 -21.55 10.39
C LYS A 66 18.19 -20.83 9.59
N TYR A 67 18.21 -21.10 8.29
CA TYR A 67 17.22 -20.63 7.31
C TYR A 67 16.75 -21.76 6.38
N GLN A 68 17.24 -22.98 6.59
CA GLN A 68 16.79 -24.16 5.86
C GLN A 68 15.39 -24.57 6.35
N LEU A 69 14.48 -24.85 5.41
CA LEU A 69 13.17 -25.41 5.72
C LEU A 69 13.32 -26.85 6.22
N ARG A 70 12.61 -27.19 7.30
CA ARG A 70 12.52 -28.57 7.77
C ARG A 70 11.45 -29.32 6.99
N ASP A 71 11.51 -30.64 7.00
CA ASP A 71 10.56 -31.47 6.25
C ASP A 71 9.12 -31.30 6.73
N LEU A 72 8.90 -31.05 8.03
CA LEU A 72 7.56 -30.74 8.55
C LEU A 72 7.02 -29.42 7.98
N ASP A 73 7.87 -28.40 7.84
CA ASP A 73 7.44 -27.10 7.31
C ASP A 73 7.12 -27.21 5.81
N LYS A 74 7.85 -28.07 5.08
CA LYS A 74 7.55 -28.41 3.68
C LYS A 74 6.15 -29.01 3.52
N ILE A 75 5.72 -29.89 4.42
CA ILE A 75 4.37 -30.48 4.37
C ILE A 75 3.29 -29.38 4.45
N ASN A 76 3.44 -28.42 5.37
CA ASN A 76 2.49 -27.30 5.49
C ASN A 76 2.51 -26.40 4.26
N LEU A 77 3.70 -26.12 3.72
CA LEU A 77 3.87 -25.35 2.48
C LEU A 77 3.28 -26.08 1.27
N ASP A 78 3.37 -27.41 1.21
CA ASP A 78 2.78 -28.21 0.13
C ASP A 78 1.24 -28.20 0.18
N THR A 79 0.66 -28.18 1.38
CA THR A 79 -0.79 -27.98 1.57
C THR A 79 -1.20 -26.59 1.07
N PHE A 80 -0.50 -25.53 1.50
CA PHE A 80 -0.73 -24.17 1.02
C PHE A 80 -0.60 -24.05 -0.50
N VAL A 81 0.43 -24.67 -1.09
CA VAL A 81 0.63 -24.73 -2.55
C VAL A 81 -0.57 -25.36 -3.26
N LYS A 82 -1.18 -26.42 -2.69
CA LYS A 82 -2.35 -27.06 -3.28
C LYS A 82 -3.58 -26.15 -3.23
N GLU A 83 -3.77 -25.40 -2.14
CA GLU A 83 -4.90 -24.48 -1.97
C GLU A 83 -4.87 -23.35 -3.00
N ILE A 84 -3.69 -22.78 -3.25
CA ILE A 84 -3.58 -21.59 -4.12
C ILE A 84 -3.28 -21.92 -5.59
N ARG A 85 -3.10 -23.20 -5.93
CA ARG A 85 -2.69 -23.61 -7.28
C ARG A 85 -3.80 -23.33 -8.29
N GLY A 86 -3.44 -22.57 -9.33
CA GLY A 86 -4.38 -22.20 -10.39
C GLY A 86 -5.19 -20.93 -10.09
N LEU A 87 -5.10 -20.42 -8.86
CA LEU A 87 -5.55 -19.07 -8.51
C LEU A 87 -4.49 -18.05 -8.95
N LYS A 88 -4.92 -16.82 -9.15
CA LYS A 88 -4.04 -15.67 -9.41
C LYS A 88 -4.07 -14.77 -8.20
N GLY A 89 -2.98 -14.10 -7.89
CA GLY A 89 -2.96 -13.21 -6.73
C GLY A 89 -1.57 -12.87 -6.27
N ARG A 90 -1.48 -12.28 -5.07
CA ARG A 90 -0.22 -11.86 -4.47
C ARG A 90 0.20 -12.83 -3.39
N ILE A 91 1.45 -13.28 -3.44
CA ILE A 91 2.09 -14.04 -2.38
C ILE A 91 3.07 -13.12 -1.64
N THR A 92 2.75 -12.80 -0.39
CA THR A 92 3.61 -12.04 0.52
C THR A 92 4.28 -12.98 1.51
N ILE A 93 5.60 -12.89 1.63
CA ILE A 93 6.39 -13.70 2.56
C ILE A 93 7.15 -12.78 3.49
N VAL A 94 7.00 -12.94 4.80
CA VAL A 94 7.63 -12.08 5.80
C VAL A 94 8.47 -12.91 6.77
N GLY A 95 9.78 -12.69 6.76
CA GLY A 95 10.71 -13.37 7.66
C GLY A 95 10.87 -12.67 9.00
N HIS A 96 10.99 -13.46 10.08
CA HIS A 96 11.23 -13.00 11.44
C HIS A 96 12.36 -13.79 12.12
N THR A 97 12.92 -13.21 13.18
CA THR A 97 13.85 -13.86 14.10
C THR A 97 13.39 -13.75 15.54
N ASP A 98 14.05 -14.49 16.43
CA ASP A 98 14.02 -14.17 17.86
C ASP A 98 14.96 -13.00 18.16
N PHE A 99 15.00 -12.57 19.42
CA PHE A 99 15.79 -11.42 19.88
C PHE A 99 17.29 -11.71 20.07
N LYS A 100 17.77 -12.93 19.78
CA LYS A 100 19.19 -13.26 20.00
C LYS A 100 20.02 -12.82 18.81
N GLY A 101 21.06 -12.04 19.06
CA GLY A 101 21.97 -11.53 18.05
C GLY A 101 21.93 -10.00 17.99
N SER A 102 22.62 -9.42 17.00
CA SER A 102 22.48 -7.99 16.72
C SER A 102 21.28 -7.74 15.79
N LEU A 103 20.71 -6.53 15.83
CA LEU A 103 19.64 -6.13 14.92
C LEU A 103 20.01 -6.36 13.45
N GLU A 104 21.20 -5.94 13.03
CA GLU A 104 21.68 -6.13 11.65
C GLU A 104 21.79 -7.62 11.27
N TYR A 105 22.22 -8.45 12.22
CA TYR A 105 22.29 -9.89 12.02
C TYR A 105 20.90 -10.48 11.78
N ASN A 106 19.96 -10.10 12.64
CA ASN A 106 18.59 -10.59 12.64
C ASN A 106 17.80 -10.12 11.40
N GLU A 107 18.05 -8.90 10.92
CA GLU A 107 17.56 -8.44 9.61
C GLU A 107 18.03 -9.33 8.46
N ARG A 108 19.34 -9.61 8.38
CA ARG A 108 19.89 -10.47 7.32
C ARG A 108 19.39 -11.91 7.43
N LEU A 109 19.24 -12.43 8.65
CA LEU A 109 18.77 -13.80 8.89
C LEU A 109 17.29 -13.96 8.53
N SER A 110 16.43 -13.00 8.93
CA SER A 110 15.02 -13.00 8.53
C SER A 110 14.84 -12.88 7.02
N GLN A 111 15.66 -12.07 6.33
CA GLN A 111 15.66 -12.00 4.87
C GLN A 111 15.99 -13.36 4.23
N ARG A 112 17.02 -14.07 4.72
CA ARG A 112 17.39 -15.40 4.21
C ARG A 112 16.27 -16.43 4.43
N ARG A 113 15.58 -16.37 5.56
CA ARG A 113 14.42 -17.24 5.86
C ARG A 113 13.27 -17.00 4.88
N ALA A 114 12.88 -15.74 4.71
CA ALA A 114 11.83 -15.37 3.76
C ALA A 114 12.18 -15.80 2.33
N LYS A 115 13.44 -15.60 1.91
CA LYS A 115 13.93 -16.05 0.61
C LYS A 115 13.89 -17.58 0.46
N SER A 116 14.24 -18.33 1.50
CA SER A 116 14.23 -19.80 1.44
C SER A 116 12.82 -20.36 1.25
N VAL A 117 11.82 -19.74 1.89
CA VAL A 117 10.40 -20.04 1.66
C VAL A 117 10.01 -19.66 0.23
N ALA A 118 10.38 -18.47 -0.24
CA ALA A 118 10.05 -18.00 -1.59
C ALA A 118 10.62 -18.93 -2.66
N ASP A 119 11.88 -19.34 -2.53
CA ASP A 119 12.54 -20.25 -3.48
C ASP A 119 11.86 -21.63 -3.48
N TYR A 120 11.44 -22.13 -2.32
CA TYR A 120 10.67 -23.37 -2.21
C TYR A 120 9.33 -23.29 -2.93
N LEU A 121 8.55 -22.23 -2.68
CA LEU A 121 7.24 -22.04 -3.31
C LEU A 121 7.38 -21.85 -4.84
N LYS A 122 8.37 -21.08 -5.30
CA LYS A 122 8.66 -20.89 -6.73
C LYS A 122 9.13 -22.17 -7.44
N GLY A 123 9.62 -23.15 -6.71
CA GLY A 123 9.92 -24.48 -7.26
C GLY A 123 8.68 -25.34 -7.52
N GLN A 124 7.54 -24.98 -6.91
CA GLN A 124 6.30 -25.77 -6.98
C GLN A 124 5.12 -25.06 -7.66
N LEU A 125 5.24 -23.75 -7.85
CA LEU A 125 4.27 -22.86 -8.48
C LEU A 125 4.90 -22.22 -9.72
N ASP A 126 4.10 -21.91 -10.73
CA ASP A 126 4.54 -21.07 -11.84
C ASP A 126 4.73 -19.63 -11.32
N PRO A 127 5.96 -19.10 -11.24
CA PRO A 127 6.20 -17.79 -10.64
C PRO A 127 5.54 -16.63 -11.41
N THR A 128 5.16 -16.85 -12.67
CA THR A 128 4.56 -15.80 -13.53
C THR A 128 3.07 -15.58 -13.25
N GLN A 129 2.41 -16.50 -12.53
CA GLN A 129 0.99 -16.39 -12.16
C GLN A 129 0.74 -15.56 -10.90
N TYR A 130 1.79 -15.24 -10.15
CA TYR A 130 1.69 -14.63 -8.83
C TYR A 130 2.55 -13.37 -8.71
N ASP A 131 2.03 -12.37 -8.02
CA ASP A 131 2.83 -11.21 -7.60
C ASP A 131 3.60 -11.58 -6.31
N TRP A 132 4.93 -11.60 -6.38
CA TRP A 132 5.76 -12.00 -5.24
C TRP A 132 6.27 -10.80 -4.45
N GLU A 133 5.99 -10.76 -3.16
CA GLU A 133 6.56 -9.78 -2.24
C GLU A 133 7.32 -10.49 -1.10
N VAL A 134 8.63 -10.24 -0.98
CA VAL A 134 9.46 -10.84 0.08
C VAL A 134 9.95 -9.74 1.01
N LYS A 135 9.48 -9.77 2.25
CA LYS A 135 9.81 -8.82 3.32
C LYS A 135 10.58 -9.51 4.45
N HIS A 136 11.23 -8.70 5.26
CA HIS A 136 11.93 -9.12 6.47
C HIS A 136 11.78 -8.06 7.54
N LEU A 137 11.67 -8.50 8.80
CA LEU A 137 11.42 -7.61 9.95
C LEU A 137 12.36 -7.90 11.13
N GLY A 138 13.33 -8.82 10.96
CA GLY A 138 14.23 -9.22 12.03
C GLY A 138 13.49 -9.60 13.30
N GLU A 139 13.92 -9.04 14.43
CA GLU A 139 13.33 -9.26 15.75
C GLU A 139 12.26 -8.23 16.15
N THR A 140 11.92 -7.28 15.26
CA THR A 140 11.15 -6.08 15.61
C THR A 140 9.65 -6.33 15.82
N GLN A 141 9.14 -7.49 15.40
CA GLN A 141 7.74 -7.89 15.50
C GLN A 141 7.62 -9.31 16.09
N PRO A 142 7.95 -9.50 17.39
CA PRO A 142 7.85 -10.79 18.05
C PRO A 142 6.38 -11.23 18.17
N LEU A 143 6.11 -12.52 17.94
CA LEU A 143 4.81 -13.13 18.21
C LEU A 143 4.61 -13.31 19.71
N LEU A 144 5.67 -13.76 20.39
CA LEU A 144 5.67 -13.97 21.83
C LEU A 144 6.76 -13.10 22.47
N LEU A 145 6.39 -12.33 23.50
CA LEU A 145 7.33 -11.47 24.25
C LEU A 145 8.14 -12.25 25.30
N GLY A 146 7.77 -13.50 25.55
CA GLY A 146 8.47 -14.38 26.48
C GLY A 146 9.90 -14.70 26.02
N LYS A 147 10.77 -14.99 26.99
CA LYS A 147 12.21 -15.24 26.75
C LYS A 147 12.59 -16.71 26.76
N THR A 148 11.61 -17.62 26.89
CA THR A 148 11.88 -19.06 26.97
C THR A 148 12.38 -19.60 25.63
N ASP A 149 13.02 -20.77 25.66
CA ASP A 149 13.49 -21.43 24.43
C ASP A 149 12.34 -21.76 23.47
N LYS A 150 11.18 -22.06 24.05
CA LYS A 150 9.92 -22.26 23.34
C LYS A 150 9.47 -20.96 22.66
N ASP A 151 9.35 -19.85 23.40
CA ASP A 151 8.90 -18.57 22.84
C ASP A 151 9.82 -18.07 21.71
N ARG A 152 11.13 -18.27 21.90
CA ARG A 152 12.11 -17.96 20.86
C ARG A 152 11.92 -18.83 19.63
N ALA A 153 11.55 -20.10 19.79
CA ALA A 153 11.25 -20.96 18.65
C ALA A 153 10.06 -20.44 17.84
N GLU A 154 8.97 -20.08 18.49
CA GLU A 154 7.80 -19.48 17.83
C GLU A 154 8.15 -18.16 17.11
N ASN A 155 9.09 -17.38 17.67
CA ASN A 155 9.52 -16.14 17.03
C ASN A 155 10.39 -16.36 15.77
N ARG A 156 11.02 -17.54 15.60
CA ARG A 156 11.87 -17.86 14.44
C ARG A 156 11.03 -18.41 13.28
N ARG A 157 10.17 -17.56 12.75
CA ARG A 157 9.17 -17.91 11.73
C ARG A 157 9.31 -17.15 10.43
N ALA A 158 8.62 -17.61 9.39
CA ALA A 158 8.24 -16.82 8.24
C ALA A 158 6.74 -16.98 7.98
N PHE A 159 6.03 -15.87 7.83
CA PHE A 159 4.64 -15.87 7.41
C PHE A 159 4.54 -15.89 5.90
N ILE A 160 3.52 -16.57 5.40
CA ILE A 160 3.11 -16.54 4.01
C ILE A 160 1.65 -16.14 3.99
N VAL A 161 1.34 -15.10 3.21
CA VAL A 161 -0.02 -14.64 2.96
C VAL A 161 -0.23 -14.67 1.46
N PHE A 162 -1.23 -15.40 1.01
CA PHE A 162 -1.74 -15.29 -0.35
C PHE A 162 -3.04 -14.50 -0.33
N GLU A 163 -3.07 -13.43 -1.12
CA GLU A 163 -4.26 -12.64 -1.38
C GLU A 163 -4.72 -12.97 -2.80
N GLU A 164 -5.85 -13.68 -2.93
CA GLU A 164 -6.39 -14.01 -4.24
C GLU A 164 -6.81 -12.74 -5.00
N ALA A 165 -6.45 -12.66 -6.28
CA ALA A 165 -6.93 -11.66 -7.20
C ALA A 165 -8.34 -12.05 -7.66
N GLN A 166 -9.34 -11.30 -7.19
CA GLN A 166 -10.71 -11.43 -7.66
C GLN A 166 -10.79 -11.12 -9.16
N LYS A 167 -11.60 -11.89 -9.90
CA LYS A 167 -11.85 -11.61 -11.31
C LYS A 167 -12.58 -10.28 -11.44
N TYR A 168 -12.15 -9.46 -12.41
CA TYR A 168 -12.72 -8.13 -12.66
C TYR A 168 -14.25 -8.13 -12.85
N GLU A 169 -14.78 -9.22 -13.42
CA GLU A 169 -16.22 -9.41 -13.66
C GLU A 169 -17.04 -9.70 -12.38
N GLU A 170 -16.38 -10.17 -11.32
CA GLU A 170 -16.98 -10.50 -10.01
C GLU A 170 -16.79 -9.36 -8.99
N MET A 171 -16.22 -8.23 -9.42
CA MET A 171 -16.04 -7.03 -8.62
C MET A 171 -17.07 -5.94 -9.00
N PRO A 172 -18.35 -6.04 -8.58
CA PRO A 172 -19.37 -5.03 -8.89
C PRO A 172 -19.05 -3.64 -8.31
N PHE A 173 -18.05 -3.53 -7.42
CA PHE A 173 -17.58 -2.30 -6.80
C PHE A 173 -16.25 -1.75 -7.34
N CYS A 174 -15.70 -2.34 -8.41
CA CYS A 174 -14.51 -1.80 -9.09
C CYS A 174 -14.83 -0.76 -10.17
N GLU A 175 -16.11 -0.48 -10.43
CA GLU A 175 -16.45 0.81 -11.05
C GLU A 175 -16.16 1.90 -10.01
N PRO A 176 -15.30 2.90 -10.31
CA PRO A 176 -15.12 4.04 -9.43
C PRO A 176 -16.51 4.62 -9.12
N PRO A 177 -16.78 4.99 -7.86
CA PRO A 177 -18.11 5.46 -7.46
C PRO A 177 -18.50 6.59 -8.41
N LYS A 178 -19.62 6.41 -9.14
CA LYS A 178 -20.17 7.49 -9.97
C LYS A 178 -20.80 8.52 -9.04
N PRO A 179 -20.56 9.83 -9.24
CA PRO A 179 -19.77 10.44 -10.32
C PRO A 179 -18.24 10.31 -10.12
N GLU A 180 -17.50 10.26 -11.23
CA GLU A 180 -16.02 10.21 -11.23
C GLU A 180 -15.42 11.29 -10.31
N ARG A 181 -14.58 10.88 -9.35
CA ARG A 181 -13.94 11.75 -8.36
C ARG A 181 -12.51 12.06 -8.79
N LYS A 182 -12.10 13.33 -8.72
CA LYS A 182 -10.74 13.75 -9.03
C LYS A 182 -9.79 13.38 -7.89
N VAL A 183 -8.65 12.79 -8.25
CA VAL A 183 -7.51 12.55 -7.35
C VAL A 183 -6.30 13.29 -7.88
N TYR A 184 -5.64 14.08 -7.02
CA TYR A 184 -4.39 14.75 -7.33
C TYR A 184 -3.33 14.39 -6.30
N MET A 185 -2.08 14.28 -6.75
CA MET A 185 -0.95 13.95 -5.88
C MET A 185 0.21 14.89 -6.14
N ALA A 186 0.99 15.16 -5.10
CA ALA A 186 2.24 15.89 -5.20
C ALA A 186 3.26 15.30 -4.22
N MET A 187 4.53 15.37 -4.61
CA MET A 187 5.66 15.02 -3.74
C MET A 187 6.58 16.23 -3.67
N THR A 188 6.97 16.62 -2.46
CA THR A 188 7.84 17.78 -2.21
C THR A 188 9.18 17.31 -1.61
N PRO A 189 10.23 17.13 -2.42
CA PRO A 189 11.51 16.60 -1.94
C PRO A 189 12.46 17.67 -1.39
N HIS A 190 12.20 18.32 -0.24
CA HIS A 190 12.93 19.58 0.03
C HIS A 190 13.17 20.01 1.49
N PHE A 191 13.05 19.13 2.48
CA PHE A 191 13.46 19.52 3.84
C PHE A 191 14.98 19.44 4.00
N ASP A 192 15.57 20.47 4.60
CA ASP A 192 16.95 20.39 5.06
C ASP A 192 17.10 19.35 6.18
N PHE A 193 18.34 18.90 6.38
CA PHE A 193 18.67 18.01 7.48
C PHE A 193 18.15 18.60 8.78
N ASP A 194 17.39 17.80 9.53
CA ASP A 194 16.83 18.18 10.82
C ASP A 194 15.88 19.39 10.82
N LYS A 195 15.27 19.70 9.66
CA LYS A 195 14.31 20.81 9.52
C LYS A 195 12.93 20.33 9.04
N SER A 196 11.91 21.09 9.41
CA SER A 196 10.55 21.00 8.87
C SER A 196 10.11 22.26 8.12
N VAL A 197 11.00 23.24 7.95
CA VAL A 197 10.69 24.51 7.28
C VAL A 197 10.68 24.30 5.76
N LEU A 198 9.65 24.84 5.08
CA LEU A 198 9.56 24.82 3.62
C LEU A 198 10.54 25.81 2.99
N LYS A 199 11.22 25.36 1.94
CA LYS A 199 12.07 26.23 1.12
C LYS A 199 11.23 27.02 0.11
N GLN A 200 11.71 28.21 -0.24
CA GLN A 200 11.04 29.09 -1.21
C GLN A 200 10.80 28.41 -2.57
N GLU A 201 11.74 27.58 -3.02
CA GLU A 201 11.67 26.83 -4.29
C GLU A 201 10.49 25.82 -4.36
N VAL A 202 9.98 25.39 -3.21
CA VAL A 202 8.88 24.42 -3.09
C VAL A 202 7.54 25.11 -3.17
N LEU A 203 7.48 26.37 -2.75
CA LEU A 203 6.23 27.12 -2.63
C LEU A 203 5.54 27.25 -3.98
N THR A 204 6.30 27.42 -5.07
CA THR A 204 5.73 27.43 -6.43
C THR A 204 5.08 26.08 -6.81
N GLN A 205 5.68 24.96 -6.44
CA GLN A 205 5.08 23.64 -6.73
C GLN A 205 3.81 23.39 -5.91
N LEU A 206 3.77 23.90 -4.67
CA LEU A 206 2.59 23.83 -3.82
C LEU A 206 1.49 24.78 -4.33
N ASP A 207 1.85 25.98 -4.78
CA ASP A 207 0.94 26.92 -5.42
C ASP A 207 0.30 26.27 -6.66
N ASP A 208 1.11 25.69 -7.56
CA ASP A 208 0.62 24.96 -8.73
C ASP A 208 -0.32 23.81 -8.34
N PHE A 209 0.01 23.05 -7.29
CA PHE A 209 -0.87 22.01 -6.77
C PHE A 209 -2.22 22.59 -6.30
N THR A 210 -2.22 23.70 -5.54
CA THR A 210 -3.45 24.33 -5.05
C THR A 210 -4.33 24.86 -6.18
N THR A 211 -3.76 25.31 -7.31
CA THR A 211 -4.56 25.75 -8.46
C THR A 211 -5.43 24.63 -9.03
N LYS A 212 -4.96 23.37 -8.96
CA LYS A 212 -5.72 22.19 -9.40
C LYS A 212 -6.91 21.86 -8.51
N LEU A 213 -6.92 22.38 -7.28
CA LEU A 213 -7.96 22.16 -6.28
C LEU A 213 -9.03 23.26 -6.25
N SER A 214 -8.90 24.29 -7.10
CA SER A 214 -9.85 25.41 -7.13
C SER A 214 -11.27 24.94 -7.47
N GLY A 215 -12.23 25.25 -6.58
CA GLY A 215 -13.63 24.88 -6.74
C GLY A 215 -13.94 23.40 -6.48
N LEU A 216 -12.98 22.65 -5.93
CA LEU A 216 -13.18 21.27 -5.50
C LEU A 216 -13.29 21.20 -3.98
N GLN A 217 -13.89 20.13 -3.49
CA GLN A 217 -13.95 19.78 -2.08
C GLN A 217 -13.57 18.31 -1.91
N GLY A 218 -13.05 17.94 -0.75
CA GLY A 218 -12.80 16.54 -0.43
C GLY A 218 -11.78 16.34 0.68
N SER A 219 -10.96 15.29 0.62
CA SER A 219 -9.92 15.04 1.62
C SER A 219 -8.52 15.35 1.09
N ILE A 220 -7.68 15.92 1.95
CA ILE A 220 -6.25 16.16 1.72
C ILE A 220 -5.47 15.43 2.81
N MET A 221 -4.73 14.39 2.43
CA MET A 221 -3.77 13.71 3.29
C MET A 221 -2.37 14.23 2.98
N VAL A 222 -1.63 14.60 4.02
CA VAL A 222 -0.22 14.96 3.93
C VAL A 222 0.61 14.03 4.81
N ALA A 223 1.58 13.36 4.21
CA ALA A 223 2.44 12.39 4.86
C ALA A 223 3.90 12.85 4.85
N GLY A 224 4.52 12.92 6.02
CA GLY A 224 5.92 13.29 6.16
C GLY A 224 6.86 12.10 6.21
N HIS A 225 8.08 12.30 5.71
CA HIS A 225 9.16 11.32 5.73
C HIS A 225 10.48 11.97 6.15
N THR A 226 11.39 11.13 6.64
CA THR A 226 12.77 11.50 6.99
C THR A 226 13.78 10.65 6.25
N ASP A 227 15.04 11.07 6.30
CA ASP A 227 16.17 10.20 5.96
C ASP A 227 16.39 9.13 7.04
N GLN A 228 17.41 8.30 6.85
CA GLN A 228 17.66 7.14 7.71
C GLN A 228 18.33 7.49 9.05
N SER A 229 18.79 8.74 9.23
CA SER A 229 19.58 9.19 10.38
C SER A 229 18.73 9.46 11.61
N GLY A 230 19.26 9.19 12.81
CA GLY A 230 18.54 9.44 14.08
C GLY A 230 17.63 8.28 14.54
N SER A 231 16.99 8.45 15.70
CA SER A 231 16.11 7.42 16.28
C SER A 231 14.77 7.34 15.53
N LEU A 232 14.05 6.21 15.67
CA LEU A 232 12.72 6.05 15.07
C LEU A 232 11.73 7.10 15.60
N SER A 233 11.63 7.24 16.93
CA SER A 233 10.71 8.18 17.57
C SER A 233 11.00 9.65 17.26
N TYR A 234 12.27 10.00 17.06
CA TYR A 234 12.64 11.34 16.63
C TYR A 234 12.17 11.61 15.20
N ASN A 235 12.45 10.67 14.30
CA ASN A 235 12.09 10.79 12.89
C ASN A 235 10.57 10.78 12.67
N GLU A 236 9.83 10.02 13.47
CA GLU A 236 8.37 10.03 13.45
C GLU A 236 7.82 11.43 13.78
N LYS A 237 8.31 12.08 14.86
CA LYS A 237 7.93 13.45 15.20
C LYS A 237 8.36 14.46 14.14
N LEU A 238 9.59 14.34 13.63
CA LEU A 238 10.09 15.25 12.60
C LEU A 238 9.28 15.13 11.29
N ALA A 239 8.91 13.91 10.89
CA ALA A 239 8.03 13.68 9.76
C ALA A 239 6.63 14.27 9.99
N GLU A 240 6.05 14.11 11.17
CA GLU A 240 4.77 14.74 11.52
C GLU A 240 4.85 16.27 11.38
N CYS A 241 5.86 16.92 11.99
CA CYS A 241 6.05 18.36 11.87
C CYS A 241 6.24 18.84 10.42
N ARG A 242 6.85 18.02 9.57
CA ARG A 242 7.00 18.31 8.13
C ARG A 242 5.65 18.28 7.41
N ALA A 243 4.83 17.29 7.70
CA ALA A 243 3.48 17.20 7.15
C ALA A 243 2.61 18.36 7.62
N GLU A 244 2.64 18.69 8.92
CA GLU A 244 1.93 19.84 9.48
C GLU A 244 2.35 21.15 8.81
N THR A 245 3.65 21.38 8.59
CA THR A 245 4.13 22.61 7.94
C THR A 245 3.58 22.75 6.52
N VAL A 246 3.45 21.63 5.79
CA VAL A 246 2.82 21.63 4.46
C VAL A 246 1.32 21.89 4.57
N VAL A 247 0.61 21.26 5.51
CA VAL A 247 -0.82 21.50 5.75
C VAL A 247 -1.08 22.97 6.06
N GLU A 248 -0.31 23.56 6.97
CA GLU A 248 -0.48 24.96 7.34
C GLU A 248 -0.23 25.90 6.15
N TYR A 249 0.75 25.58 5.30
CA TYR A 249 0.94 26.32 4.05
C TYR A 249 -0.27 26.20 3.10
N LEU A 250 -0.77 24.98 2.88
CA LEU A 250 -1.92 24.74 2.00
C LEU A 250 -3.19 25.47 2.49
N LYS A 251 -3.43 25.52 3.81
CA LYS A 251 -4.53 26.27 4.43
C LYS A 251 -4.43 27.79 4.24
N THR A 252 -3.25 28.33 3.91
CA THR A 252 -3.15 29.75 3.52
C THR A 252 -3.63 30.02 2.09
N LYS A 253 -3.72 28.97 1.26
CA LYS A 253 -4.04 29.05 -0.17
C LYS A 253 -5.42 28.50 -0.51
N LEU A 254 -5.94 27.61 0.33
CA LEU A 254 -7.21 26.92 0.18
C LEU A 254 -8.16 27.31 1.31
N ASP A 255 -9.46 27.28 1.04
CA ASP A 255 -10.48 27.39 2.08
C ASP A 255 -10.48 26.11 2.95
N PRO A 256 -10.07 26.15 4.22
CA PRO A 256 -9.96 24.96 5.05
C PRO A 256 -11.28 24.23 5.26
N GLU A 257 -12.43 24.92 5.14
CA GLU A 257 -13.76 24.34 5.31
C GLU A 257 -14.16 23.42 4.14
N GLN A 258 -13.51 23.58 2.98
CA GLN A 258 -13.73 22.75 1.80
C GLN A 258 -12.93 21.44 1.82
N PHE A 259 -12.16 21.17 2.88
CA PHE A 259 -11.32 19.98 2.92
C PHE A 259 -11.30 19.30 4.29
N ILE A 260 -11.30 17.96 4.27
CA ILE A 260 -10.94 17.13 5.42
C ILE A 260 -9.42 16.97 5.41
N TRP A 261 -8.76 17.40 6.48
CA TRP A 261 -7.29 17.41 6.56
C TRP A 261 -6.79 16.21 7.37
N GLU A 262 -5.88 15.44 6.80
CA GLU A 262 -5.24 14.32 7.47
C GLU A 262 -3.72 14.48 7.47
N VAL A 263 -3.12 14.33 8.65
CA VAL A 263 -1.67 14.33 8.83
C VAL A 263 -1.22 12.90 9.12
N LYS A 264 -0.21 12.43 8.38
CA LYS A 264 0.45 11.15 8.60
C LYS A 264 1.94 11.33 8.77
N SER A 265 2.55 10.42 9.54
CA SER A 265 3.99 10.32 9.69
C SER A 265 4.44 8.90 9.37
N PHE A 266 5.43 8.79 8.49
CA PHE A 266 6.10 7.51 8.20
C PHE A 266 7.55 7.48 8.68
N GLY A 267 8.04 8.59 9.26
CA GLY A 267 9.42 8.75 9.69
C GLY A 267 10.40 8.25 8.63
N LYS A 268 11.33 7.38 9.05
CA LYS A 268 12.33 6.75 8.17
C LYS A 268 11.96 5.37 7.63
N LEU A 269 10.75 4.88 7.93
CA LEU A 269 10.35 3.50 7.66
C LEU A 269 9.98 3.25 6.18
N GLN A 270 9.73 4.31 5.42
CA GLN A 270 9.38 4.25 3.99
C GLN A 270 10.30 5.17 3.16
N PRO A 271 11.58 4.79 2.96
CA PRO A 271 12.48 5.57 2.12
C PRO A 271 12.03 5.51 0.65
N ALA A 272 12.09 6.63 -0.05
CA ALA A 272 11.93 6.68 -1.51
C ALA A 272 13.12 6.00 -2.20
N ILE A 273 14.32 6.19 -1.64
CA ILE A 273 15.55 5.55 -2.12
C ILE A 273 16.22 4.87 -0.94
N ASN A 274 16.38 3.55 -1.05
CA ASN A 274 17.01 2.72 -0.02
C ASN A 274 18.53 2.60 -0.25
N GLU A 275 19.21 3.75 -0.28
CA GLU A 275 20.67 3.87 -0.41
C GLU A 275 21.21 4.81 0.66
N ARG A 276 22.46 4.61 1.09
CA ARG A 276 23.14 5.50 2.03
C ARG A 276 24.02 6.49 1.28
N SER A 277 23.45 7.63 0.92
CA SER A 277 24.16 8.76 0.33
C SER A 277 23.43 10.06 0.64
N GLU A 278 24.14 11.20 0.65
CA GLU A 278 23.50 12.51 0.86
C GLU A 278 22.41 12.78 -0.18
N LYS A 279 22.60 12.31 -1.42
CA LYS A 279 21.59 12.44 -2.47
C LYS A 279 20.32 11.66 -2.15
N ALA A 280 20.46 10.42 -1.66
CA ALA A 280 19.32 9.61 -1.25
C ALA A 280 18.63 10.19 0.00
N ASP A 281 19.42 10.65 0.97
CA ASP A 281 18.90 11.28 2.19
C ASP A 281 18.11 12.55 1.87
N ALA A 282 18.61 13.41 0.97
CA ALA A 282 17.88 14.58 0.49
C ALA A 282 16.54 14.23 -0.16
N LEU A 283 16.49 13.16 -0.96
CA LEU A 283 15.25 12.69 -1.59
C LEU A 283 14.29 12.03 -0.59
N ASN A 284 14.81 11.45 0.49
CA ASN A 284 14.01 10.86 1.56
C ASN A 284 13.38 11.91 2.49
N ARG A 285 14.02 13.07 2.67
CA ARG A 285 13.49 14.23 3.41
C ARG A 285 12.38 14.96 2.64
N ARG A 286 11.20 14.35 2.58
CA ARG A 286 10.08 14.79 1.74
C ARG A 286 8.74 14.81 2.49
N ALA A 287 7.76 15.44 1.86
CA ALA A 287 6.34 15.18 2.15
C ALA A 287 5.63 14.70 0.89
N PHE A 288 4.56 13.94 1.09
CA PHE A 288 3.68 13.43 0.05
C PHE A 288 2.26 13.93 0.32
N ILE A 289 1.59 14.42 -0.71
CA ILE A 289 0.27 15.04 -0.62
C ILE A 289 -0.66 14.26 -1.54
N VAL A 290 -1.82 13.89 -1.03
CA VAL A 290 -2.91 13.24 -1.78
C VAL A 290 -4.18 14.02 -1.53
N PHE A 291 -4.80 14.50 -2.61
CA PHE A 291 -6.16 15.02 -2.60
C PHE A 291 -7.10 13.99 -3.23
N LYS A 292 -8.27 13.79 -2.61
CA LYS A 292 -9.37 12.99 -3.15
C LYS A 292 -10.66 13.82 -3.08
N GLU A 293 -11.29 14.05 -4.23
CA GLU A 293 -12.58 14.74 -4.28
C GLU A 293 -13.67 13.91 -3.60
N SER A 294 -14.43 14.53 -2.70
CA SER A 294 -15.52 13.85 -1.99
C SER A 294 -16.61 14.84 -1.55
N ASP A 295 -17.80 14.29 -1.26
CA ASP A 295 -18.84 15.03 -0.55
C ASP A 295 -18.55 15.00 0.95
N ILE A 296 -18.00 16.10 1.47
CA ILE A 296 -17.55 16.22 2.86
C ILE A 296 -18.72 16.05 3.83
N ALA A 297 -19.93 16.53 3.47
CA ALA A 297 -21.09 16.40 4.34
C ALA A 297 -21.51 14.93 4.48
N ALA A 298 -21.49 14.18 3.38
CA ALA A 298 -21.77 12.75 3.38
C ALA A 298 -20.70 11.96 4.15
N GLU A 299 -19.42 12.32 3.99
CA GLU A 299 -18.29 11.66 4.64
C GLU A 299 -18.29 11.86 6.16
N GLN A 300 -18.56 13.09 6.63
CA GLN A 300 -18.70 13.40 8.05
C GLN A 300 -19.89 12.66 8.69
N GLN A 301 -21.00 12.52 7.96
CA GLN A 301 -22.17 11.78 8.43
C GLN A 301 -21.88 10.27 8.55
N ALA A 302 -21.11 9.69 7.62
CA ALA A 302 -20.69 8.29 7.68
C ALA A 302 -19.76 8.01 8.87
N LEU A 303 -18.79 8.89 9.13
CA LEU A 303 -17.89 8.78 10.28
C LEU A 303 -18.66 8.83 11.60
N ALA A 304 -19.59 9.78 11.75
CA ALA A 304 -20.42 9.90 12.95
C ALA A 304 -21.33 8.68 13.20
N GLY A 305 -21.80 8.01 12.14
CA GLY A 305 -22.57 6.77 12.24
C GLY A 305 -21.73 5.58 12.71
N SER A 306 -20.49 5.46 12.23
CA SER A 306 -19.59 4.37 12.61
C SER A 306 -19.14 4.42 14.08
N GLU A 307 -18.99 5.62 14.65
CA GLU A 307 -18.68 5.79 16.07
C GLU A 307 -19.85 5.38 16.98
N GLN A 308 -21.10 5.57 16.54
CA GLN A 308 -22.29 5.15 17.30
C GLN A 308 -22.46 3.63 17.31
N GLU A 309 -22.15 2.95 16.20
CA GLU A 309 -22.18 1.48 16.13
C GLU A 309 -21.08 0.85 16.99
N ALA A 310 -19.86 1.40 16.97
CA ALA A 310 -18.75 0.95 17.81
C ALA A 310 -19.07 1.04 19.31
N VAL A 311 -19.66 2.16 19.76
CA VAL A 311 -20.07 2.36 21.15
C VAL A 311 -21.18 1.41 21.58
N SER A 312 -22.07 1.01 20.67
CA SER A 312 -23.13 0.04 20.97
C SER A 312 -22.62 -1.40 21.13
N SER A 313 -21.58 -1.78 20.38
CA SER A 313 -20.98 -3.12 20.41
C SER A 313 -20.09 -3.39 21.63
N GLU A 314 -19.65 -2.35 22.35
CA GLU A 314 -18.91 -2.47 23.62
C GLU A 314 -19.83 -2.54 24.85
N SER A 315 -21.15 -2.47 24.64
CA SER A 315 -22.17 -2.45 25.72
C SER A 315 -23.01 -3.72 25.86
N GLU A 316 -22.70 -4.78 25.09
CA GLU A 316 -23.24 -6.14 25.23
C GLU A 316 -22.21 -7.13 25.80
#